data_AF-S8CLW1-F1
#
_entry.id   AF-S8CLW1-F1
#
_cell.length_a   1.000
_cell.length_b   1.000
_cell.length_c   1.000
_cell.angle_alpha   90.00
_cell.angle_beta   90.00
_cell.angle_gamma   90.00
#
_symmetry.space_group_name_H-M   'P 1'
#
loop_
_entity.id
_entity.type
_entity.pdbx_description
1 polymer ?
#
loop_
_entity_poly.entity_id
_entity_poly.type
_entity_poly.pdbx_seq_one_letter_code
_entity_poly.pdbx_strand_id
1 'polypeptide(L)'
;MASNNKQVHKQGSALGRSVDLSKFADYEELISELDALFDFDGELVAKNKSWLIVYTDDEDDMMLVGDDPWEFTVNDFVDREFCNMARKIVILSRETPQLNLVSKIAEISSSVTAKDAE
;
A
#
# COMPACT_ATOMS: atom_id res chain seq x y z
N MET A 1 16.87 10.95 7.68
CA MET A 1 15.57 11.08 6.99
C MET A 1 15.47 9.94 6.02
N ALA A 2 14.42 9.13 6.11
CA ALA A 2 14.16 8.09 5.12
C ALA A 2 13.93 8.74 3.75
N SER A 3 14.32 8.06 2.68
CA SER A 3 14.03 8.54 1.32
C SER A 3 12.52 8.47 1.07
N ASN A 4 11.95 9.57 0.58
CA ASN A 4 10.55 9.61 0.11
C ASN A 4 10.35 8.85 -1.20
N ASN A 5 11.44 8.62 -1.95
CA ASN A 5 11.42 7.77 -3.14
C ASN A 5 11.31 6.31 -2.74
N LYS A 6 10.21 5.66 -3.12
CA LYS A 6 9.94 4.23 -2.92
C LYS A 6 9.91 3.50 -4.26
N GLN A 7 10.45 2.29 -4.26
CA GLN A 7 10.42 1.44 -5.44
C GLN A 7 9.11 0.65 -5.48
N VAL A 8 8.41 0.77 -6.60
CA VAL A 8 7.13 0.11 -6.86
C VAL A 8 7.32 -0.93 -7.94
N HIS A 9 6.82 -2.14 -7.71
CA HIS A 9 6.85 -3.21 -8.71
C HIS A 9 5.46 -3.73 -9.00
N LYS A 10 5.17 -3.97 -10.28
CA LYS A 10 4.01 -4.73 -10.70
C LYS A 10 4.37 -6.20 -10.80
N GLN A 11 3.53 -7.07 -10.27
CA GLN A 11 3.70 -8.50 -10.40
C GLN A 11 3.76 -8.92 -11.87
N GLY A 12 4.74 -9.76 -12.21
CA GLY A 12 5.01 -10.17 -13.59
C GLY A 12 5.76 -9.12 -14.42
N SER A 13 6.02 -7.91 -13.89
CA SER A 13 6.91 -6.94 -14.51
C SER A 13 8.34 -7.10 -13.98
N ALA A 14 9.31 -7.20 -14.89
CA ALA A 14 10.74 -7.19 -14.54
C ALA A 14 11.27 -5.81 -14.15
N LEU A 15 10.51 -4.74 -14.46
CA LEU A 15 10.89 -3.36 -14.22
C LEU A 15 10.04 -2.78 -13.09
N GLY A 16 10.73 -2.25 -12.07
CA GLY A 16 10.14 -1.39 -11.05
C GLY A 16 10.25 0.09 -11.43
N ARG A 17 9.39 0.92 -10.85
CA ARG A 17 9.43 2.38 -10.99
C ARG A 17 9.68 3.02 -9.63
N SER A 18 10.37 4.16 -9.62
CA SER A 18 10.58 4.96 -8.40
C SER A 18 9.48 6.01 -8.29
N VAL A 19 8.82 6.06 -7.16
CA VAL A 19 7.72 7.00 -6.87
C VAL A 19 8.07 7.81 -5.63
N ASP A 20 7.93 9.13 -5.71
CA ASP A 20 8.18 10.05 -4.59
C ASP A 20 6.90 10.25 -3.78
N LEU A 21 6.82 9.63 -2.59
CA LEU A 21 5.62 9.70 -1.76
C LEU A 21 5.30 11.11 -1.24
N SER A 22 6.27 12.03 -1.23
CA SER A 22 6.03 13.40 -0.77
C SER A 22 5.11 14.20 -1.71
N LYS A 23 4.89 13.71 -2.94
CA LYS A 23 4.03 14.34 -3.94
C LYS A 23 2.55 14.09 -3.73
N PHE A 24 2.18 13.14 -2.87
CA PHE A 24 0.79 12.77 -2.63
C PHE A 24 0.34 13.28 -1.27
N ALA A 25 -0.92 13.67 -1.19
CA ALA A 25 -1.59 14.07 0.04
C ALA A 25 -2.27 12.89 0.75
N ASP A 26 -2.60 11.82 0.01
CA ASP A 26 -3.32 10.67 0.52
C ASP A 26 -3.09 9.40 -0.34
N TYR A 27 -3.76 8.32 0.05
CA TYR A 27 -3.73 7.06 -0.70
C TYR A 27 -4.43 7.14 -2.06
N GLU A 28 -5.47 7.97 -2.23
CA GLU A 28 -6.20 8.05 -3.49
C GLU A 28 -5.31 8.63 -4.60
N GLU A 29 -4.55 9.69 -4.28
CA GLU A 29 -3.57 10.27 -5.21
C GLU A 29 -2.44 9.29 -5.54
N LEU A 30 -1.92 8.56 -4.55
CA LEU A 30 -0.92 7.53 -4.78
C LEU A 30 -1.46 6.44 -5.73
N ILE A 31 -2.66 5.91 -5.45
CA ILE A 31 -3.26 4.83 -6.25
C ILE A 31 -3.53 5.30 -7.67
N SER A 32 -4.05 6.51 -7.85
CA SER A 32 -4.29 7.09 -9.18
C SER A 32 -3.00 7.24 -9.99
N GLU A 33 -1.90 7.67 -9.36
CA GLU A 33 -0.61 7.77 -10.04
C GLU A 33 -0.05 6.38 -10.39
N LEU A 34 -0.20 5.39 -9.50
CA LEU A 34 0.21 4.02 -9.78
C LEU A 34 -0.59 3.39 -10.93
N ASP A 35 -1.88 3.69 -11.03
CA ASP A 35 -2.73 3.25 -12.12
C ASP A 35 -2.19 3.76 -13.47
N ALA A 36 -1.86 5.05 -13.54
CA ALA A 36 -1.28 5.68 -14.72
C ALA A 36 0.14 5.18 -15.02
N LEU A 37 1.01 5.04 -14.01
CA LEU A 37 2.41 4.63 -14.17
C LEU A 37 2.58 3.20 -14.70
N PHE A 38 1.63 2.32 -14.40
CA PHE A 38 1.65 0.91 -14.78
C PHE A 38 0.59 0.53 -15.82
N ASP A 39 -0.03 1.54 -16.44
CA ASP A 39 -1.01 1.43 -17.52
C ASP A 39 -2.16 0.46 -17.17
N PHE A 40 -2.79 0.68 -16.01
CA PHE A 40 -3.95 -0.10 -15.56
C PHE A 40 -5.29 0.40 -16.11
N ASP A 41 -5.33 1.57 -16.76
CA ASP A 41 -6.53 2.14 -17.39
C ASP A 41 -7.76 2.21 -16.44
N GLY A 42 -7.50 2.57 -15.18
CA GLY A 42 -8.51 2.67 -14.12
C GLY A 42 -8.80 1.37 -13.38
N GLU A 43 -8.22 0.22 -13.77
CA GLU A 43 -8.44 -1.05 -13.06
C GLU A 43 -7.88 -1.08 -11.64
N LEU A 44 -6.83 -0.30 -11.35
CA LEU A 44 -6.24 -0.25 -10.01
C LEU A 44 -7.09 0.60 -9.05
N VAL A 45 -7.69 1.67 -9.57
CA VAL A 45 -8.62 2.56 -8.84
C VAL A 45 -10.02 1.95 -8.73
N ALA A 46 -10.40 1.07 -9.66
CA ALA A 46 -11.73 0.50 -9.72
C ALA A 46 -12.09 -0.31 -8.47
N LYS A 47 -13.35 -0.17 -8.02
CA LYS A 47 -13.93 -0.94 -6.90
C LYS A 47 -13.93 -2.44 -7.14
N ASN A 48 -13.67 -2.89 -8.37
CA ASN A 48 -13.57 -4.31 -8.70
C ASN A 48 -12.26 -4.94 -8.23
N LYS A 49 -11.37 -4.23 -7.49
CA LYS A 49 -10.26 -4.76 -6.67
C LYS A 49 -9.46 -5.94 -7.27
N SER A 50 -9.39 -6.14 -8.59
CA SER A 50 -8.65 -7.26 -9.20
C SER A 50 -7.17 -7.23 -8.84
N TRP A 51 -6.71 -6.06 -8.40
CA TRP A 51 -5.37 -5.75 -7.97
C TRP A 51 -5.36 -5.37 -6.48
N LEU A 52 -4.26 -5.71 -5.81
CA LEU A 52 -3.97 -5.35 -4.43
C LEU A 52 -2.61 -4.68 -4.39
N ILE A 53 -2.51 -3.63 -3.57
CA ILE A 53 -1.26 -2.91 -3.38
C ILE A 53 -0.78 -3.24 -1.97
N VAL A 54 0.40 -3.83 -1.89
CA VAL A 54 1.05 -4.18 -0.63
C VAL A 54 2.34 -3.39 -0.49
N TYR A 55 2.78 -3.18 0.74
CA TYR A 55 4.08 -2.62 1.03
C TYR A 55 4.83 -3.49 2.05
N THR A 56 6.14 -3.28 2.14
CA THR A 56 6.98 -3.85 3.20
C THR A 56 7.43 -2.74 4.13
N ASP A 57 7.35 -2.98 5.43
CA ASP A 57 7.82 -2.06 6.47
C ASP A 57 9.31 -2.28 6.79
N ASP A 58 9.78 -1.65 7.87
CA ASP A 58 11.13 -1.78 8.40
C ASP A 58 11.45 -3.13 9.07
N GLU A 59 10.41 -3.89 9.43
CA GLU A 59 10.51 -5.26 9.94
C GLU A 59 10.48 -6.31 8.80
N ASP A 60 10.40 -5.85 7.54
CA ASP A 60 10.30 -6.68 6.33
C ASP A 60 8.96 -7.44 6.22
N ASP A 61 7.95 -7.03 7.01
CA ASP A 61 6.61 -7.59 7.01
C ASP A 61 5.76 -7.01 5.88
N MET A 62 4.92 -7.86 5.27
CA MET A 62 4.05 -7.44 4.17
C MET A 62 2.70 -6.94 4.69
N MET A 63 2.42 -5.67 4.43
CA MET A 63 1.22 -4.96 4.86
C MET A 63 0.39 -4.50 3.66
N LEU A 64 -0.93 -4.35 3.83
CA LEU A 64 -1.78 -3.79 2.78
C LEU A 64 -1.69 -2.26 2.80
N VAL A 65 -1.62 -1.66 1.61
CA VAL A 65 -1.70 -0.20 1.49
C VAL A 65 -3.12 0.25 1.84
N GLY A 66 -3.24 1.13 2.83
CA GLY A 66 -4.50 1.67 3.33
C GLY A 66 -4.98 1.12 4.67
N ASP A 67 -4.27 0.15 5.26
CA ASP A 67 -4.56 -0.34 6.61
C ASP A 67 -4.05 0.64 7.69
N ASP A 68 -2.89 1.24 7.45
CA ASP A 68 -2.31 2.28 8.30
C ASP A 68 -2.76 3.68 7.85
N PRO A 69 -2.79 4.67 8.75
CA PRO A 69 -3.10 6.04 8.35
C PRO A 69 -1.98 6.62 7.46
N TRP A 70 -2.38 7.37 6.43
CA TRP A 70 -1.43 8.10 5.59
C TRP A 70 -0.65 9.13 6.41
N GLU A 71 -1.38 9.89 7.23
CA GLU A 71 -0.90 10.92 8.15
C GLU A 71 -1.47 10.69 9.55
N PHE A 72 -0.65 10.86 10.57
CA PHE A 72 -1.05 10.84 11.99
C PHE A 72 -0.74 12.19 12.63
N THR A 73 -1.66 12.72 13.44
CA THR A 73 -1.50 14.02 14.09
C THR A 73 -1.41 13.89 15.60
N VAL A 74 -0.35 14.43 16.21
CA VAL A 74 -0.18 14.49 17.67
C VAL A 74 0.16 15.91 18.09
N ASN A 75 -0.72 16.55 18.87
CA ASN A 75 -0.48 17.87 19.48
C ASN A 75 0.08 18.92 18.50
N ASP A 76 -0.43 18.98 17.26
CA ASP A 76 -0.02 19.85 16.15
C ASP A 76 1.15 19.38 15.27
N PHE A 77 1.78 18.24 15.57
CA PHE A 77 2.74 17.61 14.65
C PHE A 77 2.02 16.63 13.72
N VAL A 78 2.16 16.83 12.41
CA VAL A 78 1.70 15.89 11.38
C VAL A 78 2.89 15.03 10.97
N ASP A 79 2.77 13.71 11.18
CA ASP A 79 3.73 12.74 10.68
C ASP A 79 3.11 11.91 9.57
N ARG A 80 3.89 11.61 8.53
CA ARG A 80 3.48 10.78 7.40
C ARG A 80 3.88 9.34 7.66
N GLU A 81 3.13 8.68 8.54
CA GLU A 81 3.45 7.36 9.07
C GLU A 81 3.72 6.36 7.94
N PHE A 82 2.80 6.23 6.98
CA PHE A 82 3.00 5.38 5.81
C PHE A 82 4.25 5.74 4.98
N CYS A 83 4.51 7.03 4.76
CA CYS A 83 5.69 7.44 3.98
C CYS A 83 7.00 7.05 4.66
N ASN A 84 7.00 7.04 5.99
CA ASN A 84 8.16 6.69 6.81
C ASN A 84 8.35 5.17 6.89
N MET A 85 7.27 4.42 7.11
CA MET A 85 7.31 2.97 7.29
C MET A 85 7.53 2.22 5.98
N ALA A 86 6.89 2.66 4.88
CA ALA A 86 6.95 1.94 3.63
C ALA A 86 8.39 1.92 3.05
N ARG A 87 8.94 0.73 2.83
CA ARG A 87 10.25 0.52 2.19
C ARG A 87 10.12 0.16 0.72
N LYS A 88 9.23 -0.77 0.37
CA LYS A 88 8.97 -1.19 -1.01
C LYS A 88 7.50 -1.47 -1.21
N ILE A 89 6.96 -1.03 -2.35
CA ILE A 89 5.55 -1.22 -2.72
C ILE A 89 5.47 -2.24 -3.86
N VAL A 90 4.47 -3.11 -3.82
CA VAL A 90 4.22 -4.12 -4.85
C VAL A 90 2.73 -4.16 -5.19
N ILE A 91 2.41 -4.19 -6.48
CA ILE A 91 1.07 -4.35 -7.02
C ILE A 91 0.90 -5.82 -7.43
N LEU A 92 -0.03 -6.52 -6.79
CA LEU A 92 -0.32 -7.94 -6.98
C LEU A 92 -1.68 -8.13 -7.63
N SER A 93 -1.80 -9.12 -8.52
CA SER A 93 -3.11 -9.62 -8.95
C SER A 93 -3.70 -10.52 -7.86
N ARG A 94 -5.02 -10.41 -7.66
CA ARG A 94 -5.76 -11.23 -6.69
C ARG A 94 -5.67 -12.73 -6.95
N GLU A 95 -5.30 -13.13 -8.16
CA GLU A 95 -5.27 -14.55 -8.56
C GLU A 95 -3.98 -15.26 -8.13
N THR A 96 -3.06 -14.57 -7.46
CA THR A 96 -1.74 -15.13 -7.21
C THR A 96 -1.62 -15.88 -5.89
N PRO A 97 -0.91 -17.03 -5.86
CA PRO A 97 -0.83 -17.89 -4.67
C PRO A 97 -0.17 -17.20 -3.46
N GLN A 98 0.67 -16.19 -3.71
CA GLN A 98 1.30 -15.34 -2.69
C GLN A 98 0.25 -14.57 -1.88
N LEU A 99 -0.91 -14.28 -2.49
CA LEU A 99 -2.00 -13.59 -1.85
C LEU A 99 -2.75 -14.45 -0.83
N ASN A 100 -2.69 -15.78 -0.91
CA ASN A 100 -3.38 -16.63 0.05
C ASN A 100 -2.86 -16.42 1.48
N LEU A 101 -1.61 -15.95 1.63
CA LEU A 101 -1.05 -15.60 2.92
C LEU A 101 -1.44 -14.18 3.35
N VAL A 102 -1.28 -13.17 2.48
CA VAL A 102 -1.64 -11.77 2.79
C VAL A 102 -3.14 -11.60 3.02
N SER A 103 -3.98 -12.27 2.23
CA SER A 103 -5.44 -12.23 2.41
C SER A 103 -5.86 -12.85 3.74
N LYS A 104 -5.21 -13.94 4.16
CA LYS A 104 -5.44 -14.54 5.48
C LYS A 104 -5.03 -13.60 6.60
N ILE A 105 -3.89 -12.91 6.46
CA ILE A 105 -3.42 -11.93 7.43
C ILE A 105 -4.42 -10.76 7.54
N ALA A 106 -4.87 -10.21 6.40
CA ALA A 106 -5.84 -9.12 6.37
C ALA A 106 -7.22 -9.52 6.94
N GLU A 107 -7.70 -10.73 6.65
CA GLU A 107 -8.95 -11.27 7.21
C GLU A 107 -8.84 -11.46 8.72
N ILE A 108 -7.69 -11.94 9.21
CA ILE A 108 -7.41 -12.06 10.64
C ILE A 108 -7.34 -10.68 11.31
N SER A 109 -6.62 -9.72 10.71
CA SER A 109 -6.49 -8.35 11.22
C SER A 109 -7.85 -7.65 11.32
N SER A 110 -8.67 -7.76 10.28
CA SER A 110 -10.04 -7.25 10.25
C SER A 110 -10.94 -7.92 11.31
N SER A 111 -10.69 -9.20 11.62
CA SER A 111 -11.44 -9.95 12.63
C SER A 111 -11.00 -9.64 14.07
N VAL A 112 -9.77 -9.16 14.26
CA VAL A 112 -9.23 -8.72 15.56
C VAL A 112 -9.80 -7.34 15.91
N THR A 113 -9.74 -6.38 14.99
CA THR A 113 -10.26 -5.01 15.22
C THR A 113 -11.78 -4.98 15.44
N ALA A 114 -12.52 -5.95 14.90
CA ALA A 114 -13.96 -6.09 15.13
C ALA A 114 -14.32 -6.62 16.53
N LYS A 115 -13.39 -7.27 17.25
CA LYS A 115 -13.66 -7.87 18.57
C LYS A 115 -13.40 -6.95 19.75
N ASP A 116 -12.60 -5.90 19.58
CA ASP A 116 -12.32 -4.91 20.64
C ASP A 116 -13.33 -3.75 20.66
N ALA A 117 -14.36 -3.80 19.81
CA ALA A 117 -15.42 -2.80 19.71
C ALA A 117 -16.75 -3.20 20.40
N GLU A 118 -16.77 -4.29 21.19
CA GLU A 118 -17.97 -4.75 21.93
C GLU A 118 -17.76 -4.76 23.45
#